data_AF-A0A348RYU2-F1
#
_entry.id   AF-A0A348RYU2-F1
#
_cell.length_a   1.000
_cell.length_b   1.000
_cell.length_c   1.000
_cell.angle_alpha   90.00
_cell.angle_beta   90.00
_cell.angle_gamma   90.00
#
_symmetry.space_group_name_H-M   'P 1'
#
loop_
_entity.id
_entity.type
_entity.pdbx_description
1 polymer ?
#
loop_
_entity_poly.entity_id
_entity_poly.type
_entity_poly.pdbx_seq_one_letter_code
_entity_poly.pdbx_strand_id
1 'polypeptide(L)'
;ESYYTVRHGPAQFFVLLAPFFNQYALTENNPQHLWLKKVLRASTSPWKFIVLHHPIRTSSLHRFDDYNRNLKRDADELRDLLMPLMKEHGVQMIFSGHDHVYERFQPVDGTVNIITAGGGGSLYPLREYDVLSARFLSQYHFVHVDIEGLTCRVDAIDDAGHVFDSFVMQRDVVPVSSHASVWHSPLVEEGGAGDADGNLLNQRFDFNGAPLVASMGRYSHAGTVRVHNDADHLYLGFESLALPDDGAVILFMGQANTQHVDGATGLAFLDHLEFEDWQPQLIGVLGDEFADGTYPAFDRSRSGFMGPQGVFHAGETLTPVQGTRIQQYNLSPQAYTASLKNTHLSEQNANFVEIAIPWESVPAWNPNEPLRLSVLSGRQPSSDRGAFWSFDHSLIGGRHSQSDPNRIILPGLVLEMAKGPDSDGDGLSDPEESSLETNSNELDTDGDGLPDGWEVTHALSPLRDSLSDGSEGDPDHDGHSNLDEWLANTHPRDPKSRLSLRAEIVEPGVIQIQWQGMPGVTYELQSSFSPQGPYVAIQTPETSKNKTNRPYLLKCHLDAFQNGARFFRIGARRVAD
;
A
#
# COMPACT_ATOMS: atom_id res chain seq x y z
N GLU A 1 -38.01 12.15 -22.75
CA GLU A 1 -37.20 13.38 -22.85
C GLU A 1 -35.86 13.00 -23.47
N SER A 2 -35.27 13.84 -24.34
CA SER A 2 -34.02 13.47 -25.04
C SER A 2 -32.76 13.67 -24.19
N TYR A 3 -32.86 14.42 -23.11
CA TYR A 3 -31.87 14.56 -22.04
C TYR A 3 -32.62 14.48 -20.70
N TYR A 4 -32.00 13.87 -19.70
CA TYR A 4 -32.64 13.62 -18.40
C TYR A 4 -31.58 13.31 -17.34
N THR A 5 -31.98 13.26 -16.07
CA THR A 5 -31.11 12.78 -15.00
C THR A 5 -31.77 11.63 -14.26
N VAL A 6 -30.97 10.64 -13.87
CA VAL A 6 -31.41 9.48 -13.10
C VAL A 6 -30.44 9.25 -11.96
N ARG A 7 -30.96 8.86 -10.80
CA ARG A 7 -30.16 8.47 -9.64
C ARG A 7 -30.21 6.95 -9.48
N HIS A 8 -29.06 6.34 -9.26
CA HIS A 8 -28.93 4.93 -8.92
C HIS A 8 -27.95 4.79 -7.75
N GLY A 9 -28.45 4.38 -6.59
CA GLY A 9 -27.66 4.37 -5.36
C GLY A 9 -27.01 5.73 -5.06
N PRO A 10 -25.69 5.78 -4.78
CA PRO A 10 -24.98 7.03 -4.50
C PRO A 10 -24.64 7.85 -5.77
N ALA A 11 -24.88 7.33 -6.97
CA ALA A 11 -24.56 8.00 -8.23
C ALA A 11 -25.75 8.70 -8.87
N GLN A 12 -25.50 9.88 -9.45
CA GLN A 12 -26.43 10.58 -10.32
C GLN A 12 -25.84 10.73 -11.71
N PHE A 13 -26.61 10.27 -12.70
CA PHE A 13 -26.27 10.32 -14.11
C PHE A 13 -27.00 11.49 -14.75
N PHE A 14 -26.30 12.25 -15.59
CA PHE A 14 -26.82 13.38 -16.35
C PHE A 14 -26.67 13.03 -17.83
N VAL A 15 -27.75 12.56 -18.43
CA VAL A 15 -27.78 12.07 -19.81
C VAL A 15 -28.07 13.23 -20.74
N LEU A 16 -27.16 13.49 -21.67
CA LEU A 16 -27.17 14.62 -22.58
C LEU A 16 -27.49 14.16 -24.02
N LEU A 17 -28.25 14.99 -24.72
CA LEU A 17 -28.42 14.91 -26.17
C LEU A 17 -27.38 15.82 -26.83
N ALA A 18 -26.35 15.24 -27.42
CA ALA A 18 -25.34 15.95 -28.18
C ALA A 18 -25.14 15.31 -29.57
N PRO A 19 -25.99 15.56 -30.57
CA PRO A 19 -25.85 15.00 -31.94
C PRO A 19 -24.94 15.88 -32.83
N PHE A 20 -24.27 15.28 -33.83
CA PHE A 20 -23.40 16.02 -34.78
C PHE A 20 -24.17 16.91 -35.79
N PHE A 21 -25.41 16.58 -36.16
CA PHE A 21 -26.15 17.31 -37.20
C PHE A 21 -27.11 18.37 -36.62
N ASN A 22 -26.60 19.60 -36.45
CA ASN A 22 -27.22 20.95 -36.37
C ASN A 22 -28.56 21.21 -35.60
N GLN A 23 -28.62 22.45 -35.09
CA GLN A 23 -29.72 23.28 -34.53
C GLN A 23 -30.28 22.99 -33.12
N TYR A 24 -30.04 21.80 -32.55
CA TYR A 24 -30.33 21.49 -31.14
C TYR A 24 -29.11 21.00 -30.35
N ALA A 25 -27.94 20.99 -31.01
CA ALA A 25 -26.66 20.64 -30.45
C ALA A 25 -26.42 21.46 -29.19
N LEU A 26 -26.00 20.82 -28.13
CA LEU A 26 -25.73 21.43 -26.84
C LEU A 26 -24.82 22.66 -27.02
N THR A 27 -25.36 23.87 -26.85
CA THR A 27 -24.65 25.14 -26.98
C THR A 27 -24.86 26.00 -25.75
N GLU A 28 -24.01 27.01 -25.59
CA GLU A 28 -24.10 27.93 -24.46
C GLU A 28 -25.50 28.57 -24.38
N ASN A 29 -26.05 28.55 -23.18
CA ASN A 29 -27.34 29.12 -22.80
C ASN A 29 -28.57 28.58 -23.54
N ASN A 30 -28.44 27.47 -24.26
CA ASN A 30 -29.60 26.77 -24.80
C ASN A 30 -30.42 26.07 -23.68
N PRO A 31 -31.66 25.61 -23.95
CA PRO A 31 -32.50 24.97 -22.92
C PRO A 31 -31.86 23.79 -22.20
N GLN A 32 -31.08 22.95 -22.92
CA GLN A 32 -30.39 21.80 -22.33
C GLN A 32 -29.22 22.23 -21.45
N HIS A 33 -28.41 23.21 -21.88
CA HIS A 33 -27.30 23.74 -21.10
C HIS A 33 -27.78 24.43 -19.81
N LEU A 34 -28.85 25.23 -19.89
CA LEU A 34 -29.49 25.84 -18.72
C LEU A 34 -30.10 24.79 -17.77
N TRP A 35 -30.71 23.75 -18.34
CA TRP A 35 -31.19 22.60 -17.57
C TRP A 35 -30.03 21.90 -16.85
N LEU A 36 -28.93 21.62 -17.54
CA LEU A 36 -27.75 20.94 -16.98
C LEU A 36 -27.16 21.73 -15.80
N LYS A 37 -26.94 23.04 -15.98
CA LYS A 37 -26.51 23.96 -14.90
C LYS A 37 -27.41 23.86 -13.68
N LYS A 38 -28.73 23.88 -13.89
CA LYS A 38 -29.72 23.80 -12.81
C LYS A 38 -29.65 22.46 -12.07
N VAL A 39 -29.59 21.34 -12.79
CA VAL A 39 -29.63 20.01 -12.16
C VAL A 39 -28.30 19.63 -11.51
N LEU A 40 -27.16 20.04 -12.05
CA LEU A 40 -25.85 19.85 -11.43
C LEU A 40 -25.77 20.64 -10.12
N ARG A 41 -26.15 21.93 -10.13
CA ARG A 41 -26.19 22.77 -8.93
C ARG A 41 -27.09 22.22 -7.83
N ALA A 42 -28.18 21.54 -8.19
CA ALA A 42 -29.12 20.96 -7.24
C ALA A 42 -28.69 19.57 -6.71
N SER A 43 -27.68 18.93 -7.31
CA SER A 43 -27.31 17.57 -6.99
C SER A 43 -26.48 17.49 -5.70
N THR A 44 -26.98 16.71 -4.74
CA THR A 44 -26.26 16.32 -3.53
C THR A 44 -25.59 14.95 -3.63
N SER A 45 -25.64 14.30 -4.80
CA SER A 45 -25.05 12.97 -4.97
C SER A 45 -23.53 13.03 -4.85
N PRO A 46 -22.90 12.09 -4.10
CA PRO A 46 -21.44 12.03 -3.99
C PRO A 46 -20.78 11.74 -5.33
N TRP A 47 -21.40 10.90 -6.16
CA TRP A 47 -20.94 10.55 -7.50
C TRP A 47 -21.83 11.20 -8.56
N LYS A 48 -21.22 11.94 -9.48
CA LYS A 48 -21.89 12.62 -10.59
C LYS A 48 -21.22 12.22 -11.91
N PHE A 49 -22.01 11.69 -12.83
CA PHE A 49 -21.53 11.21 -14.12
C PHE A 49 -22.29 11.83 -15.27
N ILE A 50 -21.59 12.31 -16.28
CA ILE A 50 -22.19 12.72 -17.55
C ILE A 50 -22.23 11.52 -18.49
N VAL A 51 -23.33 11.39 -19.22
CA VAL A 51 -23.45 10.41 -20.31
C VAL A 51 -23.88 11.14 -21.56
N LEU A 52 -23.14 10.98 -22.65
CA LEU A 52 -23.46 11.57 -23.95
C LEU A 52 -23.05 10.62 -25.08
N HIS A 53 -23.55 10.82 -26.30
CA HIS A 53 -23.20 9.92 -27.40
C HIS A 53 -21.82 10.22 -27.98
N HIS A 54 -21.54 11.48 -28.34
CA HIS A 54 -20.28 11.86 -28.98
C HIS A 54 -19.21 12.24 -27.94
N PRO A 55 -17.96 11.83 -28.14
CA PRO A 55 -16.90 12.10 -27.20
C PRO A 55 -16.46 13.56 -27.23
N ILE A 56 -16.02 14.07 -26.08
CA ILE A 56 -15.40 15.41 -25.98
C ILE A 56 -13.90 15.39 -26.28
N ARG A 57 -13.32 14.19 -26.40
CA ARG A 57 -11.93 13.90 -26.77
C ARG A 57 -11.88 12.50 -27.37
N THR A 58 -11.08 12.29 -28.42
CA THR A 58 -10.82 10.95 -28.96
C THR A 58 -9.49 10.91 -29.69
N SER A 59 -8.85 9.74 -29.64
CA SER A 59 -7.70 9.39 -30.49
C SER A 59 -8.11 8.66 -31.78
N SER A 60 -9.41 8.36 -31.96
CA SER A 60 -9.92 7.52 -33.06
C SER A 60 -10.51 8.32 -34.22
N LEU A 61 -11.38 7.68 -35.01
CA LEU A 61 -11.83 8.09 -36.34
C LEU A 61 -12.30 9.54 -36.42
N HIS A 62 -12.99 10.01 -35.38
CA HIS A 62 -13.65 11.31 -35.37
C HIS A 62 -12.82 12.41 -34.70
N ARG A 63 -11.52 12.16 -34.45
CA ARG A 63 -10.62 13.12 -33.80
C ARG A 63 -10.57 14.50 -34.48
N PHE A 64 -10.67 14.54 -35.81
CA PHE A 64 -10.52 15.76 -36.62
C PHE A 64 -11.83 16.25 -37.24
N ASP A 65 -12.97 15.74 -36.79
CA ASP A 65 -14.26 16.17 -37.32
C ASP A 65 -14.51 17.66 -37.03
N ASP A 66 -14.93 18.37 -38.08
CA ASP A 66 -15.37 19.77 -38.10
C ASP A 66 -16.57 19.86 -39.06
N TYR A 67 -17.71 19.34 -38.62
CA TYR A 67 -18.92 19.27 -39.45
C TYR A 67 -19.47 20.65 -39.81
N ASN A 68 -19.31 21.63 -38.91
CA ASN A 68 -19.80 22.99 -39.09
C ASN A 68 -18.83 23.88 -39.91
N ARG A 69 -17.61 23.39 -40.17
CA ARG A 69 -16.54 24.01 -40.97
C ARG A 69 -16.06 25.34 -40.41
N ASN A 70 -16.01 25.47 -39.09
CA ASN A 70 -15.56 26.69 -38.42
C ASN A 70 -14.05 26.66 -38.07
N LEU A 71 -13.32 25.64 -38.52
CA LEU A 71 -11.90 25.41 -38.26
C LEU A 71 -11.60 25.05 -36.79
N LYS A 72 -12.60 24.63 -36.03
CA LYS A 72 -12.47 24.03 -34.71
C LYS A 72 -13.01 22.62 -34.77
N ARG A 73 -12.38 21.71 -34.03
CA ARG A 73 -12.86 20.33 -33.95
C ARG A 73 -14.13 20.31 -33.11
N ASP A 74 -15.14 19.57 -33.53
CA ASP A 74 -16.43 19.51 -32.83
C ASP A 74 -16.27 19.04 -31.37
N ALA A 75 -15.33 18.12 -31.13
CA ALA A 75 -14.97 17.65 -29.79
C ALA A 75 -14.40 18.77 -28.89
N ASP A 76 -13.59 19.68 -29.45
CA ASP A 76 -13.04 20.82 -28.70
C ASP A 76 -14.15 21.77 -28.25
N GLU A 77 -15.10 22.07 -29.14
CA GLU A 77 -16.21 22.96 -28.82
C GLU A 77 -17.10 22.40 -27.71
N LEU A 78 -17.40 21.09 -27.78
CA LEU A 78 -18.18 20.40 -26.77
C LEU A 78 -17.44 20.31 -25.43
N ARG A 79 -16.13 20.04 -25.46
CA ARG A 79 -15.27 20.07 -24.27
C ARG A 79 -15.29 21.44 -23.60
N ASP A 80 -15.06 22.51 -24.37
CA ASP A 80 -14.93 23.86 -23.84
C ASP A 80 -16.25 24.36 -23.22
N LEU A 81 -17.40 23.84 -23.70
CA LEU A 81 -18.70 24.09 -23.10
C LEU A 81 -18.93 23.30 -21.80
N LEU A 82 -18.52 22.03 -21.75
CA LEU A 82 -18.87 21.11 -20.66
C LEU A 82 -17.89 21.16 -19.49
N MET A 83 -16.58 21.15 -19.75
CA MET A 83 -15.57 21.04 -18.70
C MET A 83 -15.66 22.11 -17.61
N PRO A 84 -15.99 23.38 -17.90
CA PRO A 84 -16.21 24.38 -16.85
C PRO A 84 -17.31 23.98 -15.85
N LEU A 85 -18.40 23.37 -16.33
CA LEU A 85 -19.48 22.87 -15.47
C LEU A 85 -19.05 21.64 -14.65
N MET A 86 -18.23 20.78 -15.25
CA MET A 86 -17.72 19.58 -14.58
C MET A 86 -16.81 19.94 -13.41
N LYS A 87 -15.91 20.89 -13.63
CA LYS A 87 -15.07 21.49 -12.60
C LYS A 87 -15.90 22.16 -11.51
N GLU A 88 -16.83 23.05 -11.88
CA GLU A 88 -17.66 23.81 -10.92
C GLU A 88 -18.48 22.90 -10.00
N HIS A 89 -18.99 21.79 -10.53
CA HIS A 89 -19.92 20.91 -9.81
C HIS A 89 -19.30 19.59 -9.35
N GLY A 90 -17.99 19.41 -9.53
CA GLY A 90 -17.25 18.22 -9.17
C GLY A 90 -17.86 16.96 -9.77
N VAL A 91 -17.83 16.86 -11.11
CA VAL A 91 -18.21 15.65 -11.87
C VAL A 91 -16.99 14.74 -11.98
N GLN A 92 -17.17 13.44 -11.70
CA GLN A 92 -16.05 12.49 -11.68
C GLN A 92 -15.81 11.86 -13.06
N MET A 93 -16.86 11.59 -13.83
CA MET A 93 -16.72 10.87 -15.09
C MET A 93 -17.64 11.39 -16.19
N ILE A 94 -17.13 11.29 -17.42
CA ILE A 94 -17.88 11.48 -18.65
C ILE A 94 -17.80 10.20 -19.45
N PHE A 95 -18.95 9.56 -19.70
CA PHE A 95 -19.06 8.41 -20.57
C PHE A 95 -19.57 8.83 -21.94
N SER A 96 -18.83 8.47 -22.97
CA SER A 96 -19.19 8.70 -24.37
C SER A 96 -19.14 7.41 -25.19
N GLY A 97 -19.84 7.42 -26.32
CA GLY A 97 -19.77 6.36 -27.33
C GLY A 97 -19.23 6.90 -28.65
N HIS A 98 -19.92 6.55 -29.73
CA HIS A 98 -19.65 6.95 -31.12
C HIS A 98 -18.36 6.43 -31.74
N ASP A 99 -17.20 6.74 -31.16
CA ASP A 99 -15.94 6.17 -31.63
C ASP A 99 -15.86 4.73 -31.13
N HIS A 100 -15.99 3.76 -32.06
CA HIS A 100 -16.07 2.32 -31.75
C HIS A 100 -14.73 1.74 -31.27
N VAL A 101 -14.31 2.21 -30.09
CA VAL A 101 -13.07 1.90 -29.37
C VAL A 101 -13.35 1.96 -27.87
N TYR A 102 -12.45 1.38 -27.09
CA TYR A 102 -12.25 1.75 -25.69
C TYR A 102 -11.18 2.83 -25.62
N GLU A 103 -11.45 3.92 -24.92
CA GLU A 103 -10.43 4.92 -24.63
C GLU A 103 -10.68 5.55 -23.26
N ARG A 104 -9.68 5.52 -22.38
CA ARG A 104 -9.70 6.21 -21.08
C ARG A 104 -8.65 7.30 -21.07
N PHE A 105 -9.01 8.44 -20.52
CA PHE A 105 -8.13 9.61 -20.45
C PHE A 105 -7.64 9.89 -19.03
N GLN A 106 -6.51 10.57 -18.95
CA GLN A 106 -6.05 11.25 -17.74
C GLN A 106 -7.14 12.23 -17.24
N PRO A 107 -7.25 12.43 -15.91
CA PRO A 107 -8.21 13.37 -15.37
C PRO A 107 -7.91 14.80 -15.82
N VAL A 108 -8.96 15.62 -15.91
CA VAL A 108 -8.86 17.07 -16.08
C VAL A 108 -9.79 17.72 -15.06
N ASP A 109 -9.25 18.52 -14.16
CA ASP A 109 -9.99 19.11 -13.04
C ASP A 109 -10.77 18.06 -12.20
N GLY A 110 -10.24 16.82 -12.12
CA GLY A 110 -10.84 15.71 -11.36
C GLY A 110 -11.91 14.93 -12.13
N THR A 111 -12.08 15.22 -13.43
CA THR A 111 -13.01 14.51 -14.31
C THR A 111 -12.26 13.58 -15.28
N VAL A 112 -12.59 12.29 -15.25
CA VAL A 112 -12.07 11.28 -16.18
C VAL A 112 -13.02 11.14 -17.38
N ASN A 113 -12.46 11.06 -18.59
CA ASN A 113 -13.24 10.79 -19.80
C ASN A 113 -13.06 9.33 -20.20
N ILE A 114 -14.16 8.69 -20.60
CA ILE A 114 -14.17 7.30 -21.07
C ILE A 114 -15.02 7.19 -22.34
N ILE A 115 -14.41 6.73 -23.42
CA ILE A 115 -15.11 6.25 -24.61
C ILE A 115 -15.34 4.76 -24.41
N THR A 116 -16.61 4.37 -24.40
CA THR A 116 -17.03 2.97 -24.33
C THR A 116 -18.04 2.67 -25.44
N ALA A 117 -17.53 2.57 -26.67
CA ALA A 117 -18.36 2.34 -27.86
C ALA A 117 -18.04 1.04 -28.62
N GLY A 118 -17.38 0.08 -27.95
CA GLY A 118 -17.12 -1.27 -28.46
C GLY A 118 -18.29 -2.24 -28.32
N GLY A 119 -19.53 -1.76 -28.27
CA GLY A 119 -20.70 -2.61 -27.97
C GLY A 119 -21.17 -3.54 -29.09
N GLY A 120 -20.52 -3.55 -30.26
CA GLY A 120 -20.82 -4.47 -31.37
C GLY A 120 -20.85 -3.86 -32.78
N GLY A 121 -20.68 -2.54 -32.93
CA GLY A 121 -20.47 -1.89 -34.23
C GLY A 121 -19.05 -2.09 -34.75
N SER A 122 -18.82 -1.92 -36.06
CA SER A 122 -17.48 -2.07 -36.64
C SER A 122 -16.45 -1.18 -35.94
N LEU A 123 -15.39 -1.79 -35.40
CA LEU A 123 -14.36 -1.10 -34.63
C LEU A 123 -13.57 -0.10 -35.48
N TYR A 124 -13.14 0.99 -34.84
CA TYR A 124 -12.41 2.08 -35.49
C TYR A 124 -10.91 2.03 -35.20
N PRO A 125 -10.06 2.46 -36.15
CA PRO A 125 -8.62 2.49 -35.94
C PRO A 125 -8.21 3.67 -35.05
N LEU A 126 -7.02 3.58 -34.46
CA LEU A 126 -6.30 4.73 -33.95
C LEU A 126 -6.01 5.72 -35.10
N ARG A 127 -6.28 7.01 -34.89
CA ARG A 127 -5.94 8.09 -35.82
C ARG A 127 -4.74 8.87 -35.38
N GLU A 128 -4.74 9.40 -34.16
CA GLU A 128 -3.61 10.10 -33.54
C GLU A 128 -3.88 10.13 -32.04
N TYR A 129 -2.88 9.80 -31.22
CA TYR A 129 -3.02 9.84 -29.76
C TYR A 129 -3.32 11.26 -29.26
N ASP A 130 -4.35 11.37 -28.43
CA ASP A 130 -4.50 12.52 -27.54
C ASP A 130 -3.43 12.49 -26.47
N VAL A 131 -2.85 13.65 -26.15
CA VAL A 131 -1.83 13.77 -25.09
C VAL A 131 -2.32 13.31 -23.72
N LEU A 132 -3.64 13.24 -23.50
CA LEU A 132 -4.23 12.73 -22.27
C LEU A 132 -4.77 11.31 -22.40
N SER A 133 -4.59 10.60 -23.52
CA SER A 133 -5.06 9.22 -23.67
C SER A 133 -4.26 8.30 -22.75
N ALA A 134 -4.85 7.87 -21.63
CA ALA A 134 -4.23 6.96 -20.66
C ALA A 134 -4.26 5.50 -21.10
N ARG A 135 -5.26 5.13 -21.92
CA ARG A 135 -5.46 3.77 -22.43
C ARG A 135 -6.29 3.81 -23.71
N PHE A 136 -5.85 3.12 -24.77
CA PHE A 136 -6.61 2.99 -26.02
C PHE A 136 -6.61 1.55 -26.53
N LEU A 137 -7.79 1.00 -26.84
CA LEU A 137 -7.94 -0.28 -27.54
C LEU A 137 -9.07 -0.25 -28.57
N SER A 138 -8.79 -0.74 -29.77
CA SER A 138 -9.81 -1.05 -30.78
C SER A 138 -10.32 -2.47 -30.55
N GLN A 139 -11.27 -2.63 -29.63
CA GLN A 139 -11.86 -3.93 -29.29
C GLN A 139 -13.33 -3.85 -28.87
N TYR A 140 -14.02 -4.98 -28.97
CA TYR A 140 -15.34 -5.13 -28.38
C TYR A 140 -15.26 -5.20 -26.86
N HIS A 141 -16.14 -4.46 -26.18
CA HIS A 141 -16.16 -4.37 -24.73
C HIS A 141 -17.43 -3.68 -24.21
N PHE A 142 -17.60 -3.71 -22.89
CA PHE A 142 -18.44 -2.80 -22.13
C PHE A 142 -17.69 -2.36 -20.86
N VAL A 143 -18.19 -1.32 -20.20
CA VAL A 143 -17.63 -0.83 -18.92
C VAL A 143 -18.59 -1.16 -17.78
N HIS A 144 -18.05 -1.72 -16.70
CA HIS A 144 -18.73 -1.96 -15.44
C HIS A 144 -18.24 -0.94 -14.40
N VAL A 145 -19.17 -0.33 -13.66
CA VAL A 145 -18.87 0.66 -12.62
C VAL A 145 -19.41 0.15 -11.30
N ASP A 146 -18.52 -0.08 -10.34
CA ASP A 146 -18.84 -0.49 -8.98
C ASP A 146 -18.53 0.63 -7.99
N ILE A 147 -19.44 0.90 -7.06
CA ILE A 147 -19.34 2.02 -6.12
C ILE A 147 -19.61 1.56 -4.70
N GLU A 148 -18.58 1.68 -3.86
CA GLU A 148 -18.65 1.41 -2.43
C GLU A 148 -18.27 2.68 -1.65
N GLY A 149 -19.27 3.35 -1.09
CA GLY A 149 -19.06 4.59 -0.33
C GLY A 149 -18.39 5.69 -1.16
N LEU A 150 -17.13 6.00 -0.82
CA LEU A 150 -16.29 7.01 -1.48
C LEU A 150 -15.27 6.41 -2.47
N THR A 151 -15.34 5.11 -2.71
CA THR A 151 -14.52 4.40 -3.71
C THR A 151 -15.39 4.03 -4.91
N CYS A 152 -14.87 4.26 -6.12
CA CYS A 152 -15.49 3.86 -7.37
C CYS A 152 -14.47 3.09 -8.19
N ARG A 153 -14.77 1.84 -8.52
CA ARG A 153 -13.99 1.03 -9.44
C ARG A 153 -14.67 1.00 -10.79
N VAL A 154 -13.86 1.06 -11.85
CA VAL A 154 -14.33 0.98 -13.23
C VAL A 154 -13.52 -0.08 -13.95
N ASP A 155 -14.19 -1.11 -14.45
CA ASP A 155 -13.58 -2.21 -15.19
C ASP A 155 -14.05 -2.17 -16.65
N ALA A 156 -13.12 -2.23 -17.60
CA ALA A 156 -13.41 -2.46 -19.01
C ALA A 156 -13.31 -3.96 -19.31
N ILE A 157 -14.40 -4.55 -19.78
CA ILE A 157 -14.60 -6.00 -19.90
C ILE A 157 -14.80 -6.36 -21.37
N ASP A 158 -14.01 -7.30 -21.88
CA ASP A 158 -14.12 -7.80 -23.25
C ASP A 158 -15.35 -8.71 -23.47
N ASP A 159 -15.59 -9.15 -24.70
CA ASP A 159 -16.70 -10.04 -25.05
C ASP A 159 -16.53 -11.49 -24.56
N ALA A 160 -15.34 -11.84 -24.04
CA ALA A 160 -15.07 -13.10 -23.35
C ALA A 160 -15.23 -13.00 -21.82
N GLY A 161 -15.45 -11.80 -21.28
CA GLY A 161 -15.61 -11.55 -19.85
C GLY A 161 -14.30 -11.22 -19.11
N HIS A 162 -13.19 -10.99 -19.80
CA HIS A 162 -11.93 -10.60 -19.18
C HIS A 162 -11.86 -9.09 -18.97
N VAL A 163 -11.39 -8.68 -17.79
CA VAL A 163 -11.05 -7.28 -17.50
C VAL A 163 -9.70 -6.98 -18.15
N PHE A 164 -9.66 -6.04 -19.10
CA PHE A 164 -8.43 -5.65 -19.82
C PHE A 164 -7.93 -4.23 -19.47
N ASP A 165 -8.75 -3.47 -18.75
CA ASP A 165 -8.37 -2.22 -18.09
C ASP A 165 -9.21 -2.04 -16.83
N SER A 166 -8.60 -1.51 -15.78
CA SER A 166 -9.26 -1.21 -14.51
C SER A 166 -8.67 0.07 -13.97
N PHE A 167 -9.49 0.89 -13.33
CA PHE A 167 -9.00 1.99 -12.49
C PHE A 167 -9.95 2.26 -11.32
N VAL A 168 -9.40 2.79 -10.23
CA VAL A 168 -10.13 3.06 -9.00
C VAL A 168 -9.99 4.53 -8.64
N MET A 169 -11.11 5.19 -8.36
CA MET A 169 -11.14 6.55 -7.86
C MET A 169 -11.57 6.57 -6.40
N GLN A 170 -10.84 7.35 -5.61
CA GLN A 170 -11.18 7.60 -4.22
C GLN A 170 -11.51 9.10 -4.06
N ARG A 171 -12.74 9.39 -3.62
CA ARG A 171 -13.31 10.75 -3.65
C ARG A 171 -12.65 11.74 -2.71
N ASP A 172 -12.21 11.24 -1.56
CA ASP A 172 -11.52 11.99 -0.52
C ASP A 172 -10.43 11.11 0.07
N VAL A 173 -9.43 11.75 0.67
CA VAL A 173 -8.43 11.09 1.50
C VAL A 173 -9.13 10.28 2.58
N VAL A 174 -8.99 8.95 2.52
CA VAL A 174 -9.40 8.09 3.63
C VAL A 174 -8.26 8.08 4.63
N PRO A 175 -8.51 8.41 5.91
CA PRO A 175 -7.50 8.28 6.96
C PRO A 175 -7.28 6.79 7.25
N VAL A 176 -6.46 6.15 6.41
CA VAL A 176 -5.92 4.83 6.70
C VAL A 176 -4.70 5.04 7.58
N SER A 177 -4.75 4.53 8.81
CA SER A 177 -3.66 4.70 9.78
C SER A 177 -2.58 3.64 9.61
N SER A 178 -2.96 2.42 9.24
CA SER A 178 -2.01 1.35 8.94
C SER A 178 -2.45 0.43 7.80
N HIS A 179 -1.48 -0.27 7.21
CA HIS A 179 -1.64 -1.23 6.15
C HIS A 179 -0.61 -2.35 6.29
N ALA A 180 -1.06 -3.59 6.35
CA ALA A 180 -0.17 -4.74 6.34
C ALA A 180 0.35 -4.99 4.92
N SER A 181 1.65 -5.18 4.77
CA SER A 181 2.21 -5.71 3.53
C SER A 181 1.89 -7.21 3.39
N VAL A 182 2.24 -7.79 2.25
CA VAL A 182 2.18 -9.23 2.03
C VAL A 182 3.58 -9.80 1.87
N TRP A 183 3.84 -10.96 2.51
CA TRP A 183 5.07 -11.70 2.29
C TRP A 183 5.06 -12.34 0.90
N HIS A 184 5.82 -11.77 -0.03
CA HIS A 184 5.90 -12.23 -1.40
C HIS A 184 7.11 -11.60 -2.09
N SER A 185 7.76 -12.38 -2.94
CA SER A 185 8.82 -11.92 -3.85
C SER A 185 8.22 -11.83 -5.26
N PRO A 186 7.85 -10.62 -5.74
CA PRO A 186 7.41 -10.41 -7.11
C PRO A 186 8.42 -10.94 -8.13
N LEU A 187 7.90 -11.47 -9.24
CA LEU A 187 8.71 -11.98 -10.33
C LEU A 187 9.49 -10.82 -10.98
N VAL A 188 10.81 -10.90 -10.89
CA VAL A 188 11.72 -10.02 -11.61
C VAL A 188 11.76 -10.44 -13.09
N GLU A 189 11.17 -9.64 -13.99
CA GLU A 189 11.28 -9.95 -15.42
C GLU A 189 12.65 -9.59 -16.00
N GLU A 190 13.25 -10.57 -16.65
CA GLU A 190 14.52 -10.41 -17.36
C GLU A 190 14.29 -10.35 -18.87
N GLY A 191 14.94 -9.41 -19.56
CA GLY A 191 14.86 -9.26 -21.01
C GLY A 191 15.35 -7.90 -21.49
N GLY A 192 15.48 -7.72 -22.80
CA GLY A 192 15.68 -6.39 -23.40
C GLY A 192 14.34 -5.82 -23.84
N ALA A 193 14.15 -4.51 -23.69
CA ALA A 193 12.97 -3.80 -24.18
C ALA A 193 12.69 -4.13 -25.66
N GLY A 194 11.49 -4.63 -25.96
CA GLY A 194 11.16 -5.13 -27.29
C GLY A 194 10.75 -4.04 -28.29
N ASP A 195 10.51 -2.81 -27.82
CA ASP A 195 9.79 -1.76 -28.53
C ASP A 195 10.60 -0.48 -28.82
N ALA A 196 11.88 -0.43 -28.44
CA ALA A 196 12.76 0.75 -28.51
C ALA A 196 12.41 1.91 -27.56
N ASP A 197 11.29 1.82 -26.84
CA ASP A 197 10.82 2.80 -25.86
C ASP A 197 11.16 2.37 -24.41
N GLY A 198 11.68 1.16 -24.23
CA GLY A 198 12.26 0.68 -22.97
C GLY A 198 11.41 -0.35 -22.24
N ASN A 199 10.20 -0.68 -22.73
CA ASN A 199 9.30 -1.59 -22.03
C ASN A 199 9.62 -3.06 -22.33
N LEU A 200 9.60 -3.89 -21.29
CA LEU A 200 9.68 -5.34 -21.44
C LEU A 200 8.32 -5.88 -21.90
N LEU A 201 8.33 -6.76 -22.91
CA LEU A 201 7.11 -7.37 -23.43
C LEU A 201 6.67 -8.55 -22.54
N ASN A 202 5.38 -8.63 -22.22
CA ASN A 202 4.73 -9.73 -21.47
C ASN A 202 5.12 -9.87 -20.00
N GLN A 203 5.59 -8.80 -19.36
CA GLN A 203 5.76 -8.81 -17.93
C GLN A 203 4.42 -8.95 -17.18
N ARG A 204 4.44 -9.51 -15.97
CA ARG A 204 3.25 -9.86 -15.21
C ARG A 204 3.26 -9.11 -13.88
N PHE A 205 2.29 -8.23 -13.70
CA PHE A 205 2.02 -7.66 -12.39
C PHE A 205 1.46 -8.74 -11.46
N ASP A 206 2.30 -9.29 -10.58
CA ASP A 206 1.97 -10.40 -9.67
C ASP A 206 1.79 -9.97 -8.21
N PHE A 207 1.75 -8.65 -7.96
CA PHE A 207 1.35 -8.13 -6.66
C PHE A 207 -0.09 -8.54 -6.34
N ASN A 208 -0.27 -8.99 -5.10
CA ASN A 208 -1.51 -9.52 -4.56
C ASN A 208 -1.87 -8.80 -3.24
N GLY A 209 -2.96 -9.21 -2.60
CA GLY A 209 -3.44 -8.54 -1.38
C GLY A 209 -4.24 -7.27 -1.66
N ALA A 210 -4.64 -6.61 -0.57
CA ALA A 210 -5.50 -5.42 -0.62
C ALA A 210 -4.71 -4.20 -1.15
N PRO A 211 -5.25 -3.43 -2.11
CA PRO A 211 -4.60 -2.21 -2.56
C PRO A 211 -4.85 -1.03 -1.62
N LEU A 212 -3.86 -0.15 -1.51
CA LEU A 212 -4.04 1.24 -1.08
C LEU A 212 -4.51 2.07 -2.27
N VAL A 213 -5.64 2.76 -2.13
CA VAL A 213 -6.21 3.56 -3.22
C VAL A 213 -5.87 5.03 -3.01
N ALA A 214 -5.16 5.65 -3.95
CA ALA A 214 -4.90 7.08 -3.90
C ALA A 214 -6.19 7.88 -4.16
N SER A 215 -6.36 8.99 -3.44
CA SER A 215 -7.43 9.96 -3.76
C SER A 215 -7.30 10.43 -5.21
N MET A 216 -8.42 10.78 -5.83
CA MET A 216 -8.40 11.23 -7.21
C MET A 216 -7.79 12.63 -7.32
N GLY A 217 -6.75 12.76 -8.15
CA GLY A 217 -6.15 14.06 -8.41
C GLY A 217 -6.85 14.83 -9.53
N ARG A 218 -6.54 16.11 -9.69
CA ARG A 218 -7.18 16.94 -10.71
C ARG A 218 -6.69 16.60 -12.11
N TYR A 219 -5.41 16.33 -12.29
CA TYR A 219 -4.75 16.15 -13.58
C TYR A 219 -3.82 14.92 -13.68
N SER A 220 -3.63 14.21 -12.57
CA SER A 220 -2.78 13.04 -12.38
C SER A 220 -3.34 12.19 -11.25
N HIS A 221 -3.05 10.90 -11.27
CA HIS A 221 -3.51 9.96 -10.27
C HIS A 221 -2.44 8.89 -10.04
N ALA A 222 -2.12 8.65 -8.76
CA ALA A 222 -1.13 7.66 -8.35
C ALA A 222 -1.68 6.22 -8.41
N GLY A 223 -2.91 6.02 -8.88
CA GLY A 223 -3.48 4.69 -9.05
C GLY A 223 -3.76 4.00 -7.72
N THR A 224 -3.49 2.70 -7.70
CA THR A 224 -3.47 1.89 -6.48
C THR A 224 -2.08 1.38 -6.18
N VAL A 225 -1.71 1.31 -4.91
CA VAL A 225 -0.40 0.85 -4.44
C VAL A 225 -0.57 -0.45 -3.65
N ARG A 226 0.20 -1.48 -3.98
CA ARG A 226 0.37 -2.67 -3.15
C ARG A 226 1.77 -2.68 -2.56
N VAL A 227 1.86 -3.15 -1.32
CA VAL A 227 3.10 -3.20 -0.56
C VAL A 227 3.39 -4.65 -0.23
N HIS A 228 4.49 -5.15 -0.75
CA HIS A 228 4.98 -6.50 -0.48
C HIS A 228 6.37 -6.41 0.18
N ASN A 229 6.78 -7.47 0.84
CA ASN A 229 8.15 -7.63 1.31
C ASN A 229 8.56 -9.09 1.31
N ASP A 230 9.86 -9.32 1.28
CA ASP A 230 10.47 -10.58 1.63
C ASP A 230 11.68 -10.34 2.53
N ALA A 231 12.56 -11.35 2.64
CA ALA A 231 13.75 -11.30 3.48
C ALA A 231 14.76 -10.24 3.02
N ASP A 232 14.77 -9.92 1.72
CA ASP A 232 15.83 -9.14 1.09
C ASP A 232 15.34 -7.78 0.59
N HIS A 233 14.05 -7.61 0.32
CA HIS A 233 13.49 -6.43 -0.33
C HIS A 233 12.15 -5.94 0.24
N LEU A 234 11.97 -4.62 0.11
CA LEU A 234 10.67 -3.96 0.09
C LEU A 234 10.20 -3.80 -1.35
N TYR A 235 8.94 -4.11 -1.61
CA TYR A 235 8.34 -3.99 -2.92
C TYR A 235 7.12 -3.07 -2.91
N LEU A 236 7.04 -2.18 -3.91
CA LEU A 236 5.89 -1.31 -4.13
C LEU A 236 5.38 -1.47 -5.57
N GLY A 237 4.14 -1.88 -5.72
CA GLY A 237 3.48 -2.09 -7.02
C GLY A 237 2.37 -1.08 -7.23
N PHE A 238 2.50 -0.25 -8.26
CA PHE A 238 1.51 0.73 -8.70
C PHE A 238 0.72 0.17 -9.87
N GLU A 239 -0.61 0.22 -9.78
CA GLU A 239 -1.52 -0.10 -10.89
C GLU A 239 -2.40 1.08 -11.25
N SER A 240 -2.84 1.14 -12.50
CA SER A 240 -3.76 2.16 -13.01
C SER A 240 -3.22 3.58 -12.86
N LEU A 241 -1.89 3.73 -12.95
CA LEU A 241 -1.24 5.03 -12.92
C LEU A 241 -1.74 5.90 -14.06
N ALA A 242 -1.91 7.16 -13.72
CA ALA A 242 -2.49 8.16 -14.60
C ALA A 242 -1.62 9.42 -14.51
N LEU A 243 -0.46 9.39 -15.18
CA LEU A 243 0.50 10.50 -15.21
C LEU A 243 0.51 11.12 -16.61
N PRO A 244 0.35 12.44 -16.74
CA PRO A 244 0.67 13.14 -17.97
C PRO A 244 2.19 13.26 -18.16
N ASP A 245 2.60 13.67 -19.36
CA ASP A 245 3.98 13.90 -19.79
C ASP A 245 4.79 14.86 -18.90
N ASP A 246 4.15 15.64 -18.03
CA ASP A 246 4.77 16.52 -17.04
C ASP A 246 4.43 16.20 -15.58
N GLY A 247 3.84 15.03 -15.36
CA GLY A 247 3.50 14.49 -14.05
C GLY A 247 4.53 13.50 -13.52
N ALA A 248 4.54 13.35 -12.19
CA ALA A 248 5.28 12.31 -11.49
C ALA A 248 4.52 11.88 -10.22
N VAL A 249 4.82 10.67 -9.76
CA VAL A 249 4.56 10.22 -8.39
C VAL A 249 5.80 10.47 -7.53
N ILE A 250 5.58 11.08 -6.37
CA ILE A 250 6.59 11.28 -5.34
C ILE A 250 6.24 10.43 -4.13
N LEU A 251 7.22 9.65 -3.66
CA LEU A 251 7.11 8.76 -2.52
C LEU A 251 7.99 9.26 -1.40
N PHE A 252 7.50 9.15 -0.18
CA PHE A 252 8.24 9.44 1.04
C PHE A 252 8.17 8.23 1.94
N MET A 253 9.34 7.70 2.33
CA MET A 253 9.44 6.51 3.15
C MET A 253 10.43 6.70 4.28
N GLY A 254 10.14 6.16 5.47
CA GLY A 254 11.04 6.20 6.62
C GLY A 254 10.43 5.57 7.87
N GLN A 255 11.25 5.24 8.85
CA GLN A 255 10.80 4.73 10.15
C GLN A 255 10.69 5.86 11.19
N ALA A 256 10.03 5.59 12.32
CA ALA A 256 9.84 6.58 13.37
C ALA A 256 11.18 7.01 14.00
N ASN A 257 11.27 8.27 14.47
CA ASN A 257 12.36 8.80 15.28
C ASN A 257 13.77 8.93 14.64
N THR A 258 13.87 9.14 13.33
CA THR A 258 15.16 9.52 12.72
C THR A 258 15.35 11.04 12.66
N GLN A 259 16.59 11.51 12.86
CA GLN A 259 16.92 12.93 12.95
C GLN A 259 16.51 13.73 11.71
N HIS A 260 16.26 15.02 11.95
CA HIS A 260 15.94 16.04 10.95
C HIS A 260 16.92 16.02 9.77
N VAL A 261 16.39 15.88 8.56
CA VAL A 261 17.14 16.20 7.35
C VAL A 261 16.74 17.62 6.97
N ASP A 262 17.60 18.58 7.30
CA ASP A 262 17.49 19.94 6.77
C ASP A 262 17.60 19.85 5.24
N GLY A 263 16.54 20.32 4.57
CA GLY A 263 16.44 20.62 3.14
C GLY A 263 17.27 19.77 2.18
N ALA A 264 16.60 18.89 1.41
CA ALA A 264 17.16 18.50 0.12
C ALA A 264 17.31 19.76 -0.74
N THR A 265 18.52 20.32 -0.77
CA THR A 265 18.88 21.50 -1.54
C THR A 265 18.64 21.19 -3.01
N GLY A 266 17.50 21.64 -3.54
CA GLY A 266 17.11 21.43 -4.93
C GLY A 266 15.64 21.06 -5.16
N LEU A 267 14.91 20.59 -4.15
CA LEU A 267 13.48 20.26 -4.28
C LEU A 267 12.59 21.31 -3.60
N ALA A 268 12.43 22.48 -4.24
CA ALA A 268 11.65 23.61 -3.73
C ALA A 268 10.18 23.28 -3.40
N PHE A 269 9.66 22.14 -3.86
CA PHE A 269 8.30 21.70 -3.53
C PHE A 269 8.15 21.12 -2.12
N LEU A 270 9.25 20.69 -1.49
CA LEU A 270 9.23 20.17 -0.11
C LEU A 270 8.78 21.23 0.90
N ASP A 271 8.95 22.52 0.58
CA ASP A 271 8.52 23.65 1.42
C ASP A 271 7.00 23.68 1.66
N HIS A 272 6.22 23.02 0.80
CA HIS A 272 4.76 22.92 0.91
C HIS A 272 4.29 21.67 1.67
N LEU A 273 5.22 20.82 2.10
CA LEU A 273 4.94 19.58 2.82
C LEU A 273 5.27 19.73 4.32
N GLU A 274 4.46 19.11 5.16
CA GLU A 274 4.66 19.06 6.61
C GLU A 274 4.57 17.61 7.07
N PHE A 275 5.67 17.03 7.56
CA PHE A 275 5.67 15.67 8.10
C PHE A 275 5.30 15.68 9.59
N GLU A 276 4.35 14.83 9.99
CA GLU A 276 3.81 14.79 11.36
C GLU A 276 4.39 13.60 12.14
N ASP A 277 5.31 13.90 13.05
CA ASP A 277 6.00 12.94 13.94
C ASP A 277 6.90 11.92 13.21
N TRP A 278 7.39 12.25 12.01
CA TRP A 278 8.43 11.50 11.29
C TRP A 278 9.13 12.37 10.25
N GLN A 279 10.16 11.82 9.61
CA GLN A 279 10.84 12.42 8.46
C GLN A 279 11.16 11.34 7.43
N PRO A 280 11.08 11.64 6.12
CA PRO A 280 11.47 10.68 5.10
C PRO A 280 12.97 10.43 5.15
N GLN A 281 13.34 9.16 5.07
CA GLN A 281 14.71 8.71 4.87
C GLN A 281 14.97 8.37 3.40
N LEU A 282 13.93 7.98 2.67
CA LEU A 282 13.97 7.79 1.22
C LEU A 282 12.92 8.68 0.53
N ILE A 283 13.29 9.15 -0.66
CA ILE A 283 12.42 9.85 -1.60
C ILE A 283 12.39 9.04 -2.90
N GLY A 284 11.22 8.58 -3.31
CA GLY A 284 11.01 7.98 -4.62
C GLY A 284 10.45 9.00 -5.60
N VAL A 285 10.96 9.02 -6.83
CA VAL A 285 10.46 9.85 -7.93
C VAL A 285 10.19 8.91 -9.10
N LEU A 286 8.92 8.77 -9.47
CA LEU A 286 8.46 7.92 -10.56
C LEU A 286 7.80 8.78 -11.63
N GLY A 287 8.32 8.76 -12.85
CA GLY A 287 7.68 9.38 -14.00
C GLY A 287 7.09 8.34 -14.94
N ASP A 288 6.65 8.79 -16.10
CA ASP A 288 6.58 8.00 -17.32
C ASP A 288 7.89 8.13 -18.13
N GLU A 289 8.36 6.99 -18.69
CA GLU A 289 9.42 6.77 -19.70
C GLU A 289 10.92 6.63 -19.26
N PHE A 290 11.62 5.74 -20.00
CA PHE A 290 12.91 5.02 -19.79
C PHE A 290 12.89 3.92 -18.70
N ALA A 291 12.27 2.79 -19.05
CA ALA A 291 11.56 1.87 -18.15
C ALA A 291 12.36 0.80 -17.36
N ASP A 292 13.68 0.88 -17.19
CA ASP A 292 14.41 -0.17 -16.44
C ASP A 292 15.58 0.30 -15.55
N GLY A 293 16.03 1.55 -15.67
CA GLY A 293 17.17 2.05 -14.90
C GLY A 293 16.83 3.17 -13.94
N THR A 294 17.55 3.20 -12.81
CA THR A 294 17.63 4.38 -11.94
C THR A 294 18.50 5.46 -12.61
N TYR A 295 18.02 6.02 -13.74
CA TYR A 295 18.82 6.93 -14.56
C TYR A 295 18.83 8.35 -13.97
N PRO A 296 20.03 8.92 -13.67
CA PRO A 296 20.15 10.30 -13.22
C PRO A 296 19.78 11.37 -14.29
N ALA A 297 19.43 10.94 -15.50
CA ALA A 297 19.29 11.77 -16.70
C ALA A 297 17.87 11.75 -17.27
N PHE A 298 16.86 11.74 -16.39
CA PHE A 298 15.47 11.97 -16.76
C PHE A 298 15.33 13.39 -17.36
N ASP A 299 15.59 13.50 -18.66
CA ASP A 299 15.44 14.73 -19.44
C ASP A 299 14.13 14.70 -20.20
N ARG A 300 13.12 15.32 -19.59
CA ARG A 300 11.90 15.70 -20.28
C ARG A 300 12.04 17.14 -20.75
N SER A 301 12.66 17.32 -21.92
CA SER A 301 12.87 18.63 -22.56
C SER A 301 11.60 19.51 -22.70
N ARG A 302 10.40 18.94 -22.51
CA ARG A 302 9.09 19.61 -22.55
C ARG A 302 8.33 19.67 -21.22
N SER A 303 8.62 18.83 -20.22
CA SER A 303 7.87 18.81 -18.96
C SER A 303 8.31 19.84 -17.93
N GLY A 304 9.52 20.39 -18.10
CA GLY A 304 10.12 21.27 -17.11
C GLY A 304 10.60 20.57 -15.83
N PHE A 305 10.35 19.28 -15.64
CA PHE A 305 10.89 18.51 -14.52
C PHE A 305 12.40 18.34 -14.68
N MET A 306 13.14 18.90 -13.74
CA MET A 306 14.59 18.75 -13.64
C MET A 306 14.91 17.85 -12.45
N GLY A 307 14.88 16.53 -12.63
CA GLY A 307 15.19 15.58 -11.57
C GLY A 307 15.18 14.14 -12.07
N PRO A 308 16.03 13.25 -11.51
CA PRO A 308 16.12 11.86 -11.95
C PRO A 308 14.96 10.99 -11.46
N GLN A 309 14.56 9.99 -12.27
CA GLN A 309 13.71 8.89 -11.80
C GLN A 309 14.54 7.92 -10.96
N GLY A 310 13.98 7.45 -9.85
CA GLY A 310 14.67 6.55 -8.93
C GLY A 310 14.15 6.61 -7.51
N VAL A 311 14.78 5.81 -6.65
CA VAL A 311 14.68 5.94 -5.20
C VAL A 311 16.00 6.49 -4.69
N PHE A 312 15.91 7.50 -3.85
CA PHE A 312 17.05 8.26 -3.35
C PHE A 312 17.03 8.32 -1.83
N HIS A 313 18.19 8.32 -1.20
CA HIS A 313 18.29 8.73 0.19
C HIS A 313 17.92 10.22 0.32
N ALA A 314 17.11 10.54 1.33
CA ALA A 314 16.81 11.90 1.70
C ALA A 314 18.04 12.54 2.36
N GLY A 315 18.45 13.70 1.85
CA GLY A 315 19.64 14.42 2.27
C GLY A 315 19.73 15.76 1.54
N GLU A 316 20.72 16.59 1.86
CA GLU A 316 20.98 17.86 1.14
C GLU A 316 21.07 17.64 -0.37
N THR A 317 21.63 16.52 -0.80
CA THR A 317 21.63 16.06 -2.20
C THR A 317 20.98 14.68 -2.29
N LEU A 318 20.15 14.47 -3.31
CA LEU A 318 19.55 13.16 -3.58
C LEU A 318 20.64 12.21 -4.07
N THR A 319 20.87 11.13 -3.32
CA THR A 319 21.81 10.06 -3.69
C THR A 319 21.04 8.77 -4.01
N PRO A 320 21.27 8.12 -5.16
CA PRO A 320 20.53 6.91 -5.52
C PRO A 320 20.74 5.79 -4.49
N VAL A 321 19.65 5.13 -4.09
CA VAL A 321 19.70 3.89 -3.31
C VAL A 321 20.21 2.78 -4.23
N GLN A 322 21.38 2.22 -3.89
CA GLN A 322 22.00 1.19 -4.70
C GLN A 322 21.13 -0.06 -4.76
N GLY A 323 21.24 -0.83 -5.84
CA GLY A 323 20.47 -2.06 -6.04
C GLY A 323 18.95 -1.88 -6.21
N THR A 324 18.41 -0.66 -6.07
CA THR A 324 17.00 -0.41 -6.36
C THR A 324 16.70 -0.72 -7.81
N ARG A 325 15.61 -1.44 -8.03
CA ARG A 325 15.09 -1.77 -9.35
C ARG A 325 13.72 -1.12 -9.54
N ILE A 326 13.51 -0.53 -10.72
CA ILE A 326 12.23 0.04 -11.12
C ILE A 326 11.85 -0.59 -12.45
N GLN A 327 10.62 -1.11 -12.56
CA GLN A 327 10.08 -1.62 -13.82
C GLN A 327 8.80 -0.87 -14.16
N GLN A 328 8.59 -0.55 -15.43
CA GLN A 328 7.38 0.15 -15.88
C GLN A 328 6.76 -0.54 -17.09
N TYR A 329 5.43 -0.44 -17.16
CA TYR A 329 4.65 -1.21 -18.12
C TYR A 329 3.55 -0.33 -18.70
N ASN A 330 3.45 -0.36 -20.02
CA ASN A 330 2.36 0.26 -20.75
C ASN A 330 1.44 -0.86 -21.23
N LEU A 331 0.14 -0.73 -20.95
CA LEU A 331 -0.81 -1.66 -21.52
C LEU A 331 -1.14 -1.29 -22.97
N SER A 332 -1.08 0.00 -23.34
CA SER A 332 -1.51 0.43 -24.67
C SER A 332 -0.57 -0.08 -25.75
N PRO A 333 -1.08 -0.42 -26.95
CA PRO A 333 -0.23 -0.86 -28.05
C PRO A 333 0.80 0.22 -28.44
N GLN A 334 2.09 -0.14 -28.39
CA GLN A 334 3.22 0.66 -28.89
C GLN A 334 3.42 0.53 -30.41
N ALA A 335 2.62 -0.31 -31.09
CA ALA A 335 2.80 -0.60 -32.50
C ALA A 335 2.16 0.47 -33.40
N TYR A 336 2.97 1.45 -33.81
CA TYR A 336 2.59 2.50 -34.75
C TYR A 336 2.32 1.96 -36.17
N THR A 337 1.25 2.42 -36.82
CA THR A 337 1.19 2.33 -38.29
C THR A 337 2.29 3.21 -38.90
N ALA A 338 2.83 2.83 -40.07
CA ALA A 338 3.94 3.56 -40.69
C ALA A 338 3.69 5.07 -40.93
N SER A 339 2.41 5.49 -40.98
CA SER A 339 1.99 6.89 -41.07
C SER A 339 2.08 7.69 -39.76
N LEU A 340 2.17 7.02 -38.61
CA LEU A 340 2.23 7.63 -37.27
C LEU A 340 3.63 7.68 -36.67
N LYS A 341 4.64 7.08 -37.34
CA LYS A 341 6.04 7.07 -36.87
C LYS A 341 6.68 8.46 -36.74
N ASN A 342 6.10 9.49 -37.36
CA ASN A 342 6.65 10.85 -37.35
C ASN A 342 5.83 11.84 -36.48
N THR A 343 4.77 11.38 -35.82
CA THR A 343 4.08 12.18 -34.80
C THR A 343 4.68 11.82 -33.46
N HIS A 344 5.50 12.70 -32.90
CA HIS A 344 6.15 12.60 -31.57
C HIS A 344 5.14 12.60 -30.40
N LEU A 345 4.08 11.80 -30.52
CA LEU A 345 3.00 11.59 -29.56
C LEU A 345 2.90 10.07 -29.34
N SER A 346 4.06 9.47 -28.99
CA SER A 346 4.12 8.11 -28.47
C SER A 346 3.24 7.99 -27.24
N GLU A 347 2.68 6.82 -26.97
CA GLU A 347 1.92 6.62 -25.73
C GLU A 347 2.90 6.71 -24.55
N GLN A 348 2.71 7.71 -23.70
CA GLN A 348 3.66 8.07 -22.64
C GLN A 348 3.16 7.66 -21.26
N ASN A 349 2.41 6.56 -21.12
CA ASN A 349 1.78 6.24 -19.84
C ASN A 349 2.26 4.90 -19.30
N ALA A 350 3.17 4.95 -18.33
CA ALA A 350 3.38 3.84 -17.42
C ALA A 350 2.08 3.57 -16.67
N ASN A 351 1.29 2.59 -17.13
CA ASN A 351 0.07 2.17 -16.44
C ASN A 351 0.39 1.42 -15.15
N PHE A 352 1.57 0.80 -15.10
CA PHE A 352 2.12 0.11 -13.94
C PHE A 352 3.55 0.53 -13.68
N VAL A 353 3.90 0.56 -12.40
CA VAL A 353 5.28 0.70 -11.95
C VAL A 353 5.52 -0.25 -10.79
N GLU A 354 6.63 -0.96 -10.83
CA GLU A 354 7.13 -1.78 -9.74
C GLU A 354 8.43 -1.19 -9.23
N ILE A 355 8.61 -1.19 -7.91
CA ILE A 355 9.85 -0.83 -7.25
C ILE A 355 10.26 -2.00 -6.36
N ALA A 356 11.52 -2.42 -6.46
CA ALA A 356 12.17 -3.29 -5.49
C ALA A 356 13.33 -2.53 -4.83
N ILE A 357 13.32 -2.42 -3.50
CA ILE A 357 14.33 -1.73 -2.70
C ILE A 357 15.00 -2.77 -1.81
N PRO A 358 16.31 -3.05 -1.99
CA PRO A 358 17.02 -3.99 -1.12
C PRO A 358 17.13 -3.43 0.31
N TRP A 359 16.80 -4.23 1.32
CA TRP A 359 16.90 -3.85 2.73
C TRP A 359 18.34 -3.48 3.11
N GLU A 360 19.33 -4.23 2.58
CA GLU A 360 20.76 -3.98 2.79
C GLU A 360 21.22 -2.59 2.32
N SER A 361 20.51 -2.00 1.36
CA SER A 361 20.82 -0.68 0.83
C SER A 361 20.24 0.45 1.69
N VAL A 362 19.49 0.10 2.74
CA VAL A 362 18.91 1.04 3.70
C VAL A 362 19.20 0.57 5.14
N PRO A 363 20.48 0.50 5.55
CA PRO A 363 20.91 -0.18 6.78
C PRO A 363 20.40 0.49 8.08
N ALA A 364 19.79 1.66 7.98
CA ALA A 364 19.14 2.34 9.11
C ALA A 364 17.75 1.77 9.41
N TRP A 365 17.17 0.96 8.53
CA TRP A 365 15.84 0.38 8.72
C TRP A 365 15.93 -0.98 9.40
N ASN A 366 15.05 -1.19 10.37
CA ASN A 366 14.79 -2.49 10.94
C ASN A 366 13.54 -3.07 10.25
N PRO A 367 13.63 -4.12 9.41
CA PRO A 367 12.47 -4.69 8.71
C PRO A 367 11.33 -5.14 9.64
N ASN A 368 11.64 -5.42 10.92
CA ASN A 368 10.66 -5.78 11.94
C ASN A 368 9.96 -4.58 12.60
N GLU A 369 10.33 -3.35 12.24
CA GLU A 369 9.69 -2.12 12.71
C GLU A 369 8.77 -1.50 11.64
N PRO A 370 7.65 -0.88 12.05
CA PRO A 370 6.73 -0.28 11.09
C PRO A 370 7.38 0.85 10.27
N LEU A 371 7.18 0.80 8.95
CA LEU A 371 7.61 1.84 8.03
C LEU A 371 6.49 2.88 7.88
N ARG A 372 6.81 4.13 7.57
CA ARG A 372 5.82 5.14 7.14
C ARG A 372 5.93 5.38 5.65
N LEU A 373 4.78 5.46 4.98
CA LEU A 373 4.67 5.75 3.55
C LEU A 373 3.74 6.94 3.31
N SER A 374 4.18 7.90 2.50
CA SER A 374 3.29 8.85 1.83
C SER A 374 3.51 8.82 0.34
N VAL A 375 2.42 8.87 -0.42
CA VAL A 375 2.43 8.91 -1.88
C VAL A 375 1.70 10.16 -2.31
N LEU A 376 2.27 10.92 -3.24
CA LEU A 376 1.62 12.07 -3.86
C LEU A 376 1.84 11.99 -5.37
N SER A 377 0.87 12.42 -6.16
CA SER A 377 1.11 12.78 -7.56
C SER A 377 0.98 14.27 -7.76
N GLY A 378 1.77 14.79 -8.70
CA GLY A 378 1.82 16.21 -9.03
C GLY A 378 2.23 16.42 -10.46
N ARG A 379 2.15 17.68 -10.88
CA ARG A 379 2.63 18.14 -12.17
C ARG A 379 3.44 19.43 -11.98
N GLN A 380 4.37 19.67 -12.89
CA GLN A 380 5.01 20.98 -13.00
C GLN A 380 4.32 21.81 -14.10
N PRO A 381 3.85 23.04 -13.83
CA PRO A 381 3.19 23.84 -14.84
C PRO A 381 4.12 24.19 -16.01
N SER A 382 3.79 23.73 -17.22
CA SER A 382 4.62 23.89 -18.44
C SER A 382 4.87 25.35 -18.87
N SER A 383 4.04 26.31 -18.46
CA SER A 383 4.18 27.72 -18.87
C SER A 383 5.14 28.54 -18.04
N ASP A 384 5.57 28.05 -16.87
CA ASP A 384 6.40 28.82 -15.95
C ASP A 384 7.51 27.91 -15.41
N ARG A 385 8.63 27.85 -16.14
CA ARG A 385 9.82 27.05 -15.77
C ARG A 385 10.53 27.56 -14.50
N GLY A 386 9.86 28.40 -13.71
CA GLY A 386 10.24 28.84 -12.37
C GLY A 386 9.10 28.72 -11.34
N ALA A 387 7.94 28.16 -11.70
CA ALA A 387 6.84 27.89 -10.77
C ALA A 387 6.99 26.51 -10.11
N PHE A 388 6.62 26.46 -8.82
CA PHE A 388 6.67 25.28 -7.96
C PHE A 388 5.78 24.14 -8.49
N TRP A 389 6.12 22.89 -8.12
CA TRP A 389 5.24 21.74 -8.33
C TRP A 389 3.88 21.98 -7.69
N SER A 390 2.81 21.80 -8.45
CA SER A 390 1.47 21.74 -7.89
C SER A 390 1.11 20.27 -7.66
N PHE A 391 1.04 19.87 -6.40
CA PHE A 391 0.50 18.57 -6.03
C PHE A 391 -0.97 18.51 -6.39
N ASP A 392 -1.36 17.40 -6.97
CA ASP A 392 -2.60 17.29 -7.70
C ASP A 392 -3.76 16.78 -6.86
N HIS A 393 -3.61 16.79 -5.53
CA HIS A 393 -4.56 16.24 -4.56
C HIS A 393 -4.69 14.71 -4.59
N SER A 394 -3.98 14.01 -5.46
CA SER A 394 -3.88 12.54 -5.42
C SER A 394 -2.84 12.12 -4.40
N LEU A 395 -3.29 11.45 -3.34
CA LEU A 395 -2.45 11.17 -2.18
C LEU A 395 -2.83 9.88 -1.42
N ILE A 396 -1.83 9.32 -0.74
CA ILE A 396 -1.91 8.25 0.28
C ILE A 396 -1.06 8.69 1.47
N GLY A 397 -1.55 8.49 2.70
CA GLY A 397 -0.79 8.85 3.92
C GLY A 397 -0.64 10.36 4.15
N GLY A 398 -1.42 11.19 3.45
CA GLY A 398 -1.39 12.65 3.53
C GLY A 398 -2.76 13.28 3.76
N ARG A 399 -2.83 14.60 3.96
CA ARG A 399 -4.07 15.39 3.97
C ARG A 399 -3.79 16.86 3.67
N HIS A 400 -4.78 17.59 3.16
CA HIS A 400 -4.64 19.04 3.04
C HIS A 400 -4.73 19.72 4.40
N SER A 401 -3.94 20.80 4.59
CA SER A 401 -4.07 21.65 5.76
C SER A 401 -5.40 22.40 5.75
N GLN A 402 -6.03 22.51 6.92
CA GLN A 402 -7.27 23.28 7.08
C GLN A 402 -7.02 24.79 7.11
N SER A 403 -5.80 25.21 7.46
CA SER A 403 -5.43 26.62 7.64
C SER A 403 -4.71 27.22 6.43
N ASP A 404 -4.00 26.40 5.64
CA ASP A 404 -3.30 26.84 4.44
C ASP A 404 -3.62 25.89 3.26
N PRO A 405 -4.39 26.33 2.25
CA PRO A 405 -4.76 25.48 1.12
C PRO A 405 -3.56 25.05 0.26
N ASN A 406 -2.40 25.69 0.39
CA ASN A 406 -1.18 25.34 -0.33
C ASN A 406 -0.29 24.36 0.45
N ARG A 407 -0.67 23.95 1.66
CA ARG A 407 0.13 23.07 2.51
C ARG A 407 -0.50 21.67 2.62
N ILE A 408 0.33 20.64 2.49
CA ILE A 408 -0.06 19.24 2.66
C ILE A 408 0.63 18.68 3.90
N ILE A 409 -0.15 18.08 4.80
CA ILE A 409 0.32 17.43 6.02
C ILE A 409 0.43 15.93 5.75
N LEU A 410 1.58 15.36 6.03
CA LEU A 410 1.96 13.97 5.78
C LEU A 410 2.21 13.26 7.11
N PRO A 411 1.16 12.70 7.75
CA PRO A 411 1.34 11.79 8.88
C PRO A 411 2.04 10.49 8.48
N GLY A 412 1.97 10.10 7.21
CA GLY A 412 2.49 8.80 6.77
C GLY A 412 1.58 7.66 7.21
N LEU A 413 1.21 6.83 6.25
CA LEU A 413 0.56 5.55 6.51
C LEU A 413 1.56 4.62 7.18
N VAL A 414 1.19 3.99 8.28
CA VAL A 414 2.03 2.96 8.92
C VAL A 414 1.94 1.66 8.14
N LEU A 415 3.05 1.18 7.62
CA LEU A 415 3.17 -0.12 6.97
C LEU A 415 3.64 -1.14 7.99
N GLU A 416 2.84 -2.17 8.20
CA GLU A 416 3.16 -3.31 9.06
C GLU A 416 3.76 -4.40 8.16
N MET A 417 5.07 -4.66 8.31
CA MET A 417 5.75 -5.64 7.47
C MET A 417 5.25 -7.05 7.78
N ALA A 418 4.94 -7.81 6.73
CA ALA A 418 4.60 -9.21 6.86
C ALA A 418 5.83 -9.99 7.35
N LYS A 419 5.61 -10.88 8.30
CA LYS A 419 6.63 -11.85 8.71
C LYS A 419 6.76 -12.95 7.67
N GLY A 420 7.95 -13.52 7.57
CA GLY A 420 8.19 -14.70 6.77
C GLY A 420 7.34 -15.90 7.23
N PRO A 421 7.28 -16.97 6.42
CA PRO A 421 6.79 -18.26 6.90
C PRO A 421 7.58 -18.68 8.15
N ASP A 422 6.93 -19.40 9.05
CA ASP A 422 7.48 -19.96 10.29
C ASP A 422 7.01 -21.42 10.30
N SER A 423 7.90 -22.29 9.83
CA SER A 423 7.57 -23.66 9.43
C SER A 423 7.44 -24.62 10.62
N ASP A 424 8.16 -24.38 11.72
CA ASP A 424 8.05 -25.16 12.95
C ASP A 424 7.18 -24.50 14.04
N GLY A 425 6.94 -23.19 13.94
CA GLY A 425 6.05 -22.44 14.82
C GLY A 425 6.70 -21.99 16.13
N ASP A 426 8.03 -21.89 16.19
CA ASP A 426 8.76 -21.53 17.40
C ASP A 426 8.82 -20.01 17.68
N GLY A 427 8.44 -19.20 16.67
CA GLY A 427 8.40 -17.75 16.72
C GLY A 427 9.51 -17.03 15.93
N LEU A 428 10.45 -17.74 15.32
CA LEU A 428 11.34 -17.27 14.26
C LEU A 428 10.73 -17.63 12.90
N SER A 429 10.90 -16.76 11.92
CA SER A 429 10.55 -17.10 10.54
C SER A 429 11.68 -17.86 9.85
N ASP A 430 11.37 -18.73 8.89
CA ASP A 430 12.33 -19.51 8.10
C ASP A 430 13.52 -18.64 7.56
N PRO A 431 13.31 -17.38 7.13
CA PRO A 431 14.41 -16.50 6.73
C PRO A 431 15.25 -15.97 7.90
N GLU A 432 14.65 -15.73 9.06
CA GLU A 432 15.37 -15.36 10.30
C GLU A 432 16.25 -16.53 10.74
N GLU A 433 15.70 -17.74 10.70
CA GLU A 433 16.42 -18.97 11.04
C GLU A 433 17.61 -19.22 10.10
N SER A 434 17.39 -19.07 8.79
CA SER A 434 18.48 -19.17 7.82
C SER A 434 19.60 -18.14 8.09
N SER A 435 19.27 -16.97 8.63
CA SER A 435 20.25 -15.92 8.97
C SER A 435 20.97 -16.20 10.29
N LEU A 436 20.31 -16.92 11.20
CA LEU A 436 20.85 -17.35 12.49
C LEU A 436 21.57 -18.70 12.41
N GLU A 437 21.58 -19.34 11.23
CA GLU A 437 22.09 -20.69 10.99
C GLU A 437 21.35 -21.78 11.78
N THR A 438 20.09 -21.54 12.17
CA THR A 438 19.18 -22.52 12.79
C THR A 438 18.38 -23.29 11.74
N ASN A 439 17.69 -24.36 12.14
CA ASN A 439 16.96 -25.25 11.24
C ASN A 439 15.45 -24.96 11.25
N SER A 440 14.95 -24.40 10.14
CA SER A 440 13.55 -24.01 9.98
C SER A 440 12.47 -25.08 10.03
N ASN A 441 12.81 -26.32 10.38
CA ASN A 441 11.84 -27.38 10.59
C ASN A 441 11.98 -28.01 11.99
N GLU A 442 12.82 -27.44 12.85
CA GLU A 442 13.15 -27.96 14.17
C GLU A 442 13.09 -26.84 15.20
N LEU A 443 12.07 -26.90 16.07
CA LEU A 443 11.83 -25.92 17.14
C LEU A 443 13.07 -25.62 18.01
N ASP A 444 14.03 -26.54 18.09
CA ASP A 444 15.20 -26.54 18.98
C ASP A 444 16.38 -27.14 18.19
N THR A 445 17.22 -26.26 17.64
CA THR A 445 18.30 -26.64 16.71
C THR A 445 19.46 -27.34 17.42
N ASP A 446 19.80 -26.91 18.64
CA ASP A 446 20.95 -27.45 19.37
C ASP A 446 20.59 -28.63 20.29
N GLY A 447 19.30 -28.89 20.48
CA GLY A 447 18.74 -30.08 21.11
C GLY A 447 18.80 -30.05 22.63
N ASP A 448 18.86 -28.86 23.24
CA ASP A 448 18.99 -28.70 24.69
C ASP A 448 17.66 -28.63 25.46
N GLY A 449 16.55 -28.57 24.73
CA GLY A 449 15.18 -28.48 25.24
C GLY A 449 14.58 -27.07 25.28
N LEU A 450 15.28 -26.05 24.79
CA LEU A 450 14.80 -24.68 24.63
C LEU A 450 14.47 -24.40 23.15
N PRO A 451 13.35 -23.73 22.83
CA PRO A 451 13.08 -23.35 21.45
C PRO A 451 13.96 -22.20 20.96
N ASP A 452 14.42 -22.25 19.70
CA ASP A 452 15.36 -21.27 19.13
C ASP A 452 14.81 -19.84 19.23
N GLY A 453 13.53 -19.66 18.90
CA GLY A 453 12.84 -18.38 18.96
C GLY A 453 12.70 -17.82 20.36
N TRP A 454 12.58 -18.67 21.38
CA TRP A 454 12.63 -18.22 22.77
C TRP A 454 14.03 -17.77 23.15
N GLU A 455 15.06 -18.52 22.78
CA GLU A 455 16.45 -18.19 23.08
C GLU A 455 16.87 -16.85 22.46
N VAL A 456 16.59 -16.67 21.16
CA VAL A 456 16.90 -15.43 20.43
C VAL A 456 16.20 -14.23 21.07
N THR A 457 14.92 -14.37 21.43
CA THR A 457 14.14 -13.30 22.08
C THR A 457 14.74 -12.89 23.44
N HIS A 458 15.38 -13.81 24.15
CA HIS A 458 16.03 -13.56 25.44
C HIS A 458 17.55 -13.34 25.33
N ALA A 459 18.05 -13.17 24.10
CA ALA A 459 19.45 -12.93 23.76
C ALA A 459 20.41 -14.07 24.21
N LEU A 460 19.89 -15.30 24.24
CA LEU A 460 20.66 -16.55 24.32
C LEU A 460 21.06 -16.99 22.89
N SER A 461 21.78 -18.11 22.79
CA SER A 461 22.36 -18.59 21.52
C SER A 461 21.73 -19.92 21.14
N PRO A 462 20.88 -20.00 20.09
CA PRO A 462 20.15 -21.22 19.70
C PRO A 462 21.02 -22.32 19.04
N LEU A 463 22.34 -22.17 19.14
CA LEU A 463 23.35 -23.06 18.57
C LEU A 463 24.31 -23.57 19.64
N ARG A 464 24.01 -23.31 20.92
CA ARG A 464 24.90 -23.62 22.02
C ARG A 464 24.13 -24.15 23.25
N ASP A 465 24.02 -25.47 23.25
CA ASP A 465 23.44 -26.35 24.28
C ASP A 465 24.02 -26.26 25.71
N SER A 466 24.94 -25.33 25.97
CA SER A 466 25.76 -25.34 27.19
C SER A 466 26.21 -23.95 27.65
N LEU A 467 26.86 -23.93 28.83
CA LEU A 467 27.30 -22.74 29.55
C LEU A 467 26.10 -21.88 30.00
N SER A 468 26.16 -20.56 29.78
CA SER A 468 25.05 -19.66 30.11
C SER A 468 23.89 -19.76 29.13
N ASP A 469 24.09 -20.32 27.94
CA ASP A 469 23.06 -20.27 26.90
C ASP A 469 22.23 -21.55 26.94
N GLY A 470 22.87 -22.68 27.23
CA GLY A 470 22.18 -23.96 27.39
C GLY A 470 21.11 -24.00 28.48
N SER A 471 20.25 -25.01 28.43
CA SER A 471 19.09 -25.24 29.30
C SER A 471 19.38 -25.27 30.81
N GLU A 472 20.59 -25.65 31.20
CA GLU A 472 21.08 -25.65 32.60
C GLU A 472 21.84 -24.36 32.98
N GLY A 473 21.94 -23.39 32.08
CA GLY A 473 22.57 -22.09 32.29
C GLY A 473 21.74 -21.18 33.19
N ASP A 474 22.41 -20.31 33.96
CA ASP A 474 21.81 -19.29 34.84
C ASP A 474 22.57 -17.96 34.64
N PRO A 475 22.24 -17.18 33.59
CA PRO A 475 23.00 -15.98 33.21
C PRO A 475 22.88 -14.82 34.19
N ASP A 476 21.77 -14.70 34.92
CA ASP A 476 21.55 -13.63 35.89
C ASP A 476 21.83 -14.00 37.35
N HIS A 477 22.18 -15.26 37.59
CA HIS A 477 22.60 -15.82 38.87
C HIS A 477 21.54 -15.72 39.95
N ASP A 478 20.28 -15.90 39.56
CA ASP A 478 19.14 -15.89 40.48
C ASP A 478 18.77 -17.29 41.02
N GLY A 479 19.42 -18.33 40.49
CA GLY A 479 19.27 -19.72 40.88
C GLY A 479 18.24 -20.51 40.07
N HIS A 480 17.62 -19.92 39.04
CA HIS A 480 16.83 -20.63 38.04
C HIS A 480 17.65 -20.89 36.78
N SER A 481 17.46 -22.07 36.17
CA SER A 481 18.06 -22.33 34.86
C SER A 481 17.21 -21.75 33.73
N ASN A 482 17.79 -21.59 32.54
CA ASN A 482 17.07 -21.16 31.34
C ASN A 482 15.81 -22.02 31.09
N LEU A 483 15.89 -23.35 31.30
CA LEU A 483 14.74 -24.25 31.18
C LEU A 483 13.66 -23.99 32.24
N ASP A 484 14.04 -23.76 33.49
CA ASP A 484 13.10 -23.41 34.56
C ASP A 484 12.34 -22.13 34.21
N GLU A 485 13.03 -21.16 33.62
CA GLU A 485 12.46 -19.87 33.25
C GLU A 485 11.60 -19.92 31.99
N TRP A 486 12.00 -20.70 30.99
CA TRP A 486 11.16 -20.98 29.84
C TRP A 486 9.83 -21.61 30.26
N LEU A 487 9.87 -22.60 31.16
CA LEU A 487 8.69 -23.27 31.71
C LEU A 487 7.84 -22.34 32.59
N ALA A 488 8.48 -21.46 33.36
CA ALA A 488 7.82 -20.51 34.23
C ALA A 488 7.33 -19.24 33.51
N ASN A 489 7.74 -19.04 32.25
CA ASN A 489 7.56 -17.83 31.46
C ASN A 489 8.15 -16.58 32.15
N THR A 490 9.39 -16.71 32.64
CA THR A 490 10.21 -15.64 33.24
C THR A 490 11.42 -15.30 32.35
N HIS A 491 12.36 -14.46 32.81
CA HIS A 491 13.36 -13.85 31.92
C HIS A 491 14.80 -14.17 32.38
N PRO A 492 15.60 -14.89 31.58
CA PRO A 492 16.94 -15.42 31.94
C PRO A 492 18.08 -14.44 32.06
N ARG A 493 17.74 -13.16 32.12
CA ARG A 493 18.70 -12.08 32.27
C ARG A 493 18.18 -10.98 33.19
N ASP A 494 17.05 -11.20 33.86
CA ASP A 494 16.51 -10.29 34.86
C ASP A 494 16.31 -11.06 36.18
N PRO A 495 17.21 -10.91 37.17
CA PRO A 495 17.16 -11.68 38.41
C PRO A 495 15.96 -11.30 39.31
N LYS A 496 15.11 -10.36 38.87
CA LYS A 496 13.81 -10.05 39.49
C LYS A 496 12.64 -10.79 38.83
N SER A 497 12.80 -11.22 37.59
CA SER A 497 11.82 -11.98 36.82
C SER A 497 12.04 -13.46 37.08
N ARG A 498 11.48 -13.97 38.20
CA ARG A 498 11.63 -15.38 38.56
C ARG A 498 10.44 -15.94 39.30
N LEU A 499 10.27 -17.25 39.23
CA LEU A 499 9.23 -17.96 39.97
C LEU A 499 9.61 -18.08 41.45
N SER A 500 9.24 -17.05 42.23
CA SER A 500 9.46 -17.05 43.68
C SER A 500 8.23 -17.51 44.46
N LEU A 501 8.48 -18.39 45.43
CA LEU A 501 7.48 -18.93 46.35
C LEU A 501 7.57 -18.23 47.71
N ARG A 502 6.41 -17.93 48.29
CA ARG A 502 6.30 -17.48 49.68
C ARG A 502 5.40 -18.43 50.45
N ALA A 503 5.88 -18.90 51.59
CA ALA A 503 5.10 -19.71 52.52
C ALA A 503 4.88 -18.94 53.82
N GLU A 504 3.66 -18.97 54.33
CA GLU A 504 3.28 -18.34 55.60
C GLU A 504 2.37 -19.27 56.40
N ILE A 505 2.53 -19.31 57.71
CA ILE A 505 1.63 -20.05 58.61
C ILE A 505 0.42 -19.14 58.85
N VAL A 506 -0.75 -19.54 58.35
CA VAL A 506 -1.99 -18.76 58.46
C VAL A 506 -2.83 -19.18 59.67
N GLU A 507 -2.76 -20.46 60.05
CA GLU A 507 -3.41 -21.04 61.22
C GLU A 507 -2.53 -22.14 61.82
N PRO A 508 -2.74 -22.58 63.08
CA PRO A 508 -2.01 -23.70 63.65
C PRO A 508 -2.14 -24.95 62.76
N GLY A 509 -1.02 -25.32 62.11
CA GLY A 509 -0.98 -26.46 61.19
C GLY A 509 -1.36 -26.17 59.74
N VAL A 510 -1.70 -24.94 59.37
CA VAL A 510 -2.03 -24.59 57.98
C VAL A 510 -0.95 -23.66 57.42
N ILE A 511 -0.26 -24.11 56.38
CA ILE A 511 0.73 -23.34 55.63
C ILE A 511 0.08 -22.88 54.32
N GLN A 512 0.00 -21.58 54.11
CA GLN A 512 -0.38 -21.01 52.82
C GLN A 512 0.87 -20.81 51.98
N ILE A 513 0.89 -21.38 50.78
CA ILE A 513 1.90 -21.14 49.76
C ILE A 513 1.31 -20.18 48.72
N GLN A 514 2.05 -19.14 48.36
CA GLN A 514 1.67 -18.18 47.33
C GLN A 514 2.82 -17.88 46.37
N TRP A 515 2.50 -17.66 45.11
CA TRP A 515 3.43 -17.30 44.05
C TRP A 515 2.73 -16.50 42.95
N GLN A 516 3.51 -15.87 42.09
CA GLN A 516 3.00 -15.15 40.93
C GLN A 516 2.93 -16.13 39.73
N GLY A 517 1.72 -16.38 39.24
CA GLY A 517 1.47 -17.13 38.02
C GLY A 517 1.58 -16.24 36.79
N MET A 518 2.17 -16.79 35.73
CA MET A 518 2.35 -16.13 34.44
C MET A 518 1.25 -16.54 33.44
N PRO A 519 0.88 -15.66 32.50
CA PRO A 519 0.00 -16.04 31.38
C PRO A 519 0.57 -17.19 30.57
N GLY A 520 -0.29 -18.10 30.10
CA GLY A 520 0.13 -19.23 29.27
C GLY A 520 0.80 -20.39 30.02
N VAL A 521 0.89 -20.32 31.35
CA VAL A 521 1.48 -21.37 32.20
C VAL A 521 0.43 -21.93 33.15
N THR A 522 0.43 -23.26 33.28
CA THR A 522 -0.32 -24.01 34.29
C THR A 522 0.62 -24.45 35.40
N TYR A 523 0.11 -24.49 36.62
CA TYR A 523 0.91 -24.80 37.80
C TYR A 523 0.28 -25.94 38.59
N GLU A 524 1.14 -26.80 39.16
CA GLU A 524 0.75 -27.86 40.08
C GLU A 524 1.62 -27.80 41.33
N LEU A 525 1.00 -27.84 42.50
CA LEU A 525 1.71 -28.08 43.74
C LEU A 525 1.98 -29.58 43.88
N GLN A 526 3.25 -29.94 43.98
CA GLN A 526 3.71 -31.32 44.05
C GLN A 526 4.41 -31.58 45.40
N SER A 527 4.35 -32.82 45.89
CA SER A 527 5.07 -33.24 47.10
C SER A 527 5.86 -34.53 46.92
N SER A 528 6.92 -34.69 47.70
CA SER A 528 7.77 -35.87 47.76
C SER A 528 8.24 -36.14 49.20
N PHE A 529 8.56 -37.39 49.52
CA PHE A 529 9.25 -37.76 50.77
C PHE A 529 10.77 -37.60 50.70
N SER A 530 11.30 -37.32 49.51
CA SER A 530 12.73 -37.14 49.23
C SER A 530 12.96 -35.84 48.45
N PRO A 531 14.03 -35.06 48.73
CA PRO A 531 14.35 -33.88 47.95
C PRO A 531 14.54 -34.19 46.46
N GLN A 532 15.05 -35.40 46.15
CA GLN A 532 15.31 -35.87 44.78
C GLN A 532 14.04 -36.43 44.08
N GLY A 533 12.88 -36.42 44.74
CA GLY A 533 11.66 -37.01 44.21
C GLY A 533 11.54 -38.52 44.44
N PRO A 534 10.58 -39.19 43.78
CA PRO A 534 9.67 -38.63 42.78
C PRO A 534 8.64 -37.70 43.41
N TYR A 535 8.34 -36.59 42.73
CA TYR A 535 7.30 -35.65 43.13
C TYR A 535 5.96 -36.03 42.51
N VAL A 536 4.89 -35.92 43.29
CA VAL A 536 3.51 -36.23 42.86
C VAL A 536 2.63 -35.01 43.08
N ALA A 537 1.80 -34.68 42.09
CA ALA A 537 0.81 -33.60 42.20
C ALA A 537 -0.17 -33.86 43.35
N ILE A 538 -0.36 -32.86 44.20
CA ILE A 538 -1.28 -32.90 45.35
C ILE A 538 -2.37 -31.84 45.28
N GLN A 539 -2.13 -30.75 44.54
CA GLN A 539 -3.13 -29.70 44.33
C GLN A 539 -2.83 -28.96 43.02
N THR A 540 -3.85 -28.81 42.18
CA THR A 540 -3.83 -27.90 41.04
C THR A 540 -4.63 -26.66 41.44
N PRO A 541 -3.99 -25.52 41.74
CA PRO A 541 -4.70 -24.30 42.07
C PRO A 541 -5.64 -23.93 40.93
N GLU A 542 -6.88 -23.57 41.25
CA GLU A 542 -7.83 -23.09 40.25
C GLU A 542 -7.25 -21.82 39.60
N THR A 543 -6.86 -21.93 38.34
CA THR A 543 -6.66 -20.79 37.45
C THR A 543 -8.05 -20.21 37.21
N SER A 544 -8.52 -19.36 38.14
CA SER A 544 -9.77 -18.60 37.94
C SER A 544 -9.76 -18.09 36.50
N LYS A 545 -10.83 -18.34 35.73
CA LYS A 545 -11.03 -18.03 34.30
C LYS A 545 -10.56 -16.63 33.86
N ASN A 546 -9.27 -16.35 33.92
CA ASN A 546 -8.68 -15.04 33.70
C ASN A 546 -7.90 -15.11 32.40
N LYS A 547 -8.61 -14.73 31.34
CA LYS A 547 -8.07 -14.31 30.05
C LYS A 547 -7.34 -12.97 30.21
N THR A 548 -6.39 -12.86 31.13
CA THR A 548 -5.61 -11.64 31.32
C THR A 548 -4.18 -11.91 30.87
N ASN A 549 -3.67 -11.13 29.91
CA ASN A 549 -2.25 -11.11 29.49
C ASN A 549 -1.34 -10.49 30.57
N ARG A 550 -1.63 -10.69 31.86
CA ARG A 550 -0.89 -10.12 32.98
C ARG A 550 -0.65 -11.17 34.07
N PRO A 551 0.47 -11.06 34.80
CA PRO A 551 0.73 -11.93 35.94
C PRO A 551 -0.36 -11.83 37.02
N TYR A 552 -0.59 -12.92 37.75
CA TYR A 552 -1.64 -13.02 38.77
C TYR A 552 -1.16 -13.80 39.99
N LEU A 553 -1.74 -13.54 41.16
CA LEU A 553 -1.33 -14.20 42.41
C LEU A 553 -2.08 -15.53 42.58
N LEU A 554 -1.34 -16.63 42.72
CA LEU A 554 -1.85 -17.97 43.03
C LEU A 554 -1.61 -18.32 44.50
N LYS A 555 -2.50 -19.12 45.07
CA LYS A 555 -2.46 -19.54 46.48
C LYS A 555 -2.92 -20.99 46.65
N CYS A 556 -2.20 -21.74 47.47
CA CYS A 556 -2.55 -23.09 47.93
C CYS A 556 -2.44 -23.17 49.45
N HIS A 557 -3.22 -24.06 50.07
CA HIS A 557 -3.19 -24.29 51.52
C HIS A 557 -2.79 -25.74 51.79
N LEU A 558 -1.81 -25.93 52.67
CA LEU A 558 -1.30 -27.23 53.09
C LEU A 558 -1.60 -27.45 54.57
N ASP A 559 -2.10 -28.64 54.90
CA ASP A 559 -2.24 -29.09 56.29
C ASP A 559 -0.96 -29.83 56.72
N ALA A 560 -0.21 -29.22 57.62
CA ALA A 560 1.05 -29.72 58.16
C ALA A 560 0.88 -30.93 59.10
N PHE A 561 -0.35 -31.29 59.50
CA PHE A 561 -0.60 -32.44 60.38
C PHE A 561 -0.78 -33.77 59.64
N GLN A 562 -0.78 -33.78 58.30
CA GLN A 562 -0.87 -35.01 57.52
C GLN A 562 0.50 -35.47 56.97
N ASN A 563 0.96 -36.62 57.47
CA ASN A 563 1.99 -37.49 56.91
C ASN A 563 3.43 -36.93 56.79
N GLY A 564 4.14 -36.80 57.92
CA GLY A 564 5.61 -36.77 58.00
C GLY A 564 6.29 -35.56 57.35
N ALA A 565 7.62 -35.51 57.39
CA ALA A 565 8.40 -34.49 56.70
C ALA A 565 8.30 -34.71 55.17
N ARG A 566 7.81 -33.72 54.44
CA ARG A 566 7.69 -33.74 52.98
C ARG A 566 8.40 -32.53 52.37
N PHE A 567 8.87 -32.70 51.15
CA PHE A 567 9.36 -31.63 50.28
C PHE A 567 8.25 -31.23 49.32
N PHE A 568 8.14 -29.94 49.05
CA PHE A 568 7.12 -29.37 48.16
C PHE A 568 7.81 -28.55 47.07
N ARG A 569 7.24 -28.59 45.86
CA ARG A 569 7.65 -27.75 44.73
C ARG A 569 6.45 -27.35 43.89
N ILE A 570 6.62 -26.33 43.06
CA ILE A 570 5.68 -26.03 41.99
C ILE A 570 6.21 -26.65 40.70
N GLY A 571 5.40 -27.49 40.06
CA GLY A 571 5.60 -27.85 38.66
C GLY A 571 4.91 -26.80 37.79
N ALA A 572 5.62 -26.26 36.80
CA ALA A 572 5.08 -25.39 35.77
C ALA A 572 5.03 -26.13 34.43
N ARG A 573 3.98 -25.88 33.64
CA ARG A 573 3.84 -26.41 32.28
C ARG A 573 3.18 -25.37 31.38
N ARG A 574 3.74 -25.10 30.20
CA ARG A 574 3.13 -24.19 29.22
C ARG A 574 1.88 -24.83 28.60
N VAL A 575 0.87 -24.02 28.31
CA VAL A 575 -0.43 -24.47 27.79
C VAL A 575 -0.35 -24.96 26.33
N ALA A 576 0.71 -24.60 25.61
CA ALA A 576 0.92 -24.98 24.22
C ALA A 576 1.58 -26.36 24.03
N ASP A 577 2.08 -26.99 25.11
CA ASP A 577 2.88 -28.23 25.08
C ASP A 577 2.18 -29.43 25.74
#